data_AF-A0A962ZPF7-F1
#
_entry.id   AF-A0A962ZPF7-F1
#
_cell.length_a   1.000
_cell.length_b   1.000
_cell.length_c   1.000
_cell.angle_alpha   90.00
_cell.angle_beta   90.00
_cell.angle_gamma   90.00
#
_symmetry.space_group_name_H-M   'P 1'
#
loop_
_entity.id
_entity.type
_entity.pdbx_description
1 polymer ?
#
loop_
_entity_poly.entity_id
_entity_poly.type
_entity_poly.pdbx_seq_one_letter_code
_entity_poly.pdbx_strand_id
1 'polypeptide(L)'
;MNAYEWLSDAIGTGATVVTASRRLARELHIAFERKQQFAGRRSWLTPRIVFWSDWLAETLDNAERDSLPRLIDPASSTVLWEQCLGHTSRQELLSIAAVLRHARQAWQRMHDWQLPMEAVAASAISRDEHWFVRAASAYSDLLKADDWIDHAQLAAYAAEILDAACLAPGGRLVHAGFDRVTPAQGCLFERLTRHGVKVAAAPRSKRSGIRRHCSYKDHDSQWRAAGDWARQLLQQNPAARVSVLVPDLESDA
;
A
#
# COMPACT_ATOMS: atom_id res chain seq x y z
N MET A 1 -8.87 9.18 -24.83
CA MET A 1 -7.46 8.81 -24.58
C MET A 1 -7.45 7.94 -23.32
N ASN A 2 -7.06 6.67 -23.45
CA ASN A 2 -7.28 5.68 -22.40
C ASN A 2 -6.18 5.82 -21.34
N ALA A 3 -6.52 5.96 -20.06
CA ALA A 3 -5.57 6.30 -19.01
C ALA A 3 -4.46 5.26 -18.77
N TYR A 4 -4.64 4.04 -19.30
CA TYR A 4 -3.81 2.86 -19.03
C TYR A 4 -3.34 2.16 -20.31
N GLU A 5 -2.90 2.90 -21.32
CA GLU A 5 -2.41 2.32 -22.59
C GLU A 5 -1.25 1.34 -22.39
N TRP A 6 -0.36 1.63 -21.44
CA TRP A 6 0.78 0.78 -21.06
C TRP A 6 0.37 -0.61 -20.52
N LEU A 7 -0.86 -0.74 -19.99
CA LEU A 7 -1.29 -1.94 -19.27
C LEU A 7 -1.35 -3.18 -20.17
N SER A 8 -1.85 -3.03 -21.40
CA SER A 8 -1.95 -4.17 -22.33
C SER A 8 -0.59 -4.66 -22.79
N ASP A 9 0.38 -3.76 -22.98
CA ASP A 9 1.75 -4.13 -23.32
C ASP A 9 2.40 -4.89 -22.16
N ALA A 10 2.30 -4.35 -20.94
CA ALA A 10 2.80 -5.00 -19.74
C ALA A 10 2.24 -6.43 -19.59
N ILE A 11 0.92 -6.58 -19.65
CA ILE A 11 0.26 -7.89 -19.56
C ILE A 11 0.64 -8.81 -20.73
N GLY A 12 0.71 -8.27 -21.96
CA GLY A 12 1.08 -9.03 -23.16
C GLY A 12 2.49 -9.64 -23.08
N THR A 13 3.40 -8.98 -22.36
CA THR A 13 4.74 -9.50 -22.07
C THR A 13 4.82 -10.44 -20.85
N GLY A 14 3.68 -10.80 -20.26
CA GLY A 14 3.61 -11.66 -19.07
C GLY A 14 4.02 -10.96 -17.77
N ALA A 15 3.99 -9.62 -17.72
CA ALA A 15 4.38 -8.90 -16.51
C ALA A 15 3.39 -9.09 -15.36
N THR A 16 3.92 -9.19 -14.15
CA THR A 16 3.14 -8.99 -12.92
C THR A 16 3.00 -7.50 -12.66
N VAL A 17 1.77 -7.01 -12.55
CA VAL A 17 1.50 -5.61 -12.21
C VAL A 17 1.22 -5.50 -10.72
N VAL A 18 2.09 -4.81 -9.99
CA VAL A 18 1.91 -4.59 -8.55
C VAL A 18 1.44 -3.15 -8.31
N THR A 19 0.36 -2.98 -7.55
CA THR A 19 -0.24 -1.66 -7.31
C THR A 19 -0.03 -1.18 -5.87
N ALA A 20 0.00 0.13 -5.69
CA ALA A 20 0.07 0.76 -4.36
C ALA A 20 -1.25 0.67 -3.56
N SER A 21 -2.36 0.23 -4.18
CA SER A 21 -3.63 0.03 -3.47
C SER A 21 -4.49 -1.05 -4.14
N ARG A 22 -5.32 -1.73 -3.33
CA ARG A 22 -6.33 -2.69 -3.84
C ARG A 22 -7.35 -2.03 -4.77
N ARG A 23 -7.70 -0.76 -4.49
CA ARG A 23 -8.58 0.04 -5.37
C ARG A 23 -7.99 0.18 -6.77
N LEU A 24 -6.70 0.51 -6.88
CA LEU A 24 -6.04 0.61 -8.18
C LEU A 24 -5.92 -0.76 -8.87
N ALA A 25 -5.62 -1.84 -8.14
CA ALA A 25 -5.60 -3.19 -8.73
C ALA A 25 -6.94 -3.52 -9.41
N ARG A 26 -8.05 -3.29 -8.70
CA ARG A 26 -9.41 -3.47 -9.23
C ARG A 26 -9.69 -2.57 -10.44
N GLU A 27 -9.28 -1.31 -10.39
CA GLU A 27 -9.47 -0.38 -11.52
C GLU A 27 -8.72 -0.85 -12.77
N LEU A 28 -7.47 -1.29 -12.62
CA LEU A 28 -6.67 -1.77 -13.74
C LEU A 28 -7.23 -3.08 -14.33
N HIS A 29 -7.74 -3.99 -13.49
CA HIS A 29 -8.49 -5.17 -13.95
C HIS A 29 -9.67 -4.76 -14.83
N ILE A 30 -10.56 -3.89 -14.32
CA ILE A 30 -11.73 -3.39 -15.06
C ILE A 30 -11.32 -2.70 -16.37
N ALA A 31 -10.25 -1.90 -16.35
CA ALA A 31 -9.75 -1.21 -17.53
C ALA A 31 -9.25 -2.18 -18.60
N PHE A 32 -8.57 -3.25 -18.20
CA PHE A 32 -8.11 -4.30 -19.10
C PHE A 32 -9.30 -5.08 -19.68
N GLU A 33 -10.23 -5.54 -18.84
CA GLU A 33 -11.43 -6.28 -19.25
C GLU A 33 -12.23 -5.51 -20.31
N ARG A 34 -12.48 -4.21 -20.07
CA ARG A 34 -13.18 -3.34 -21.04
C ARG A 34 -12.46 -3.28 -22.39
N LYS A 35 -11.13 -3.22 -22.37
CA LYS A 35 -10.34 -3.19 -23.62
C LYS A 35 -10.42 -4.52 -24.37
N GLN A 36 -10.42 -5.65 -23.65
CA GLN A 36 -10.58 -6.97 -24.27
C GLN A 36 -11.98 -7.16 -24.88
N GLN A 37 -13.02 -6.69 -24.18
CA GLN A 37 -14.40 -6.70 -24.69
C GLN A 37 -14.55 -5.82 -25.93
N PHE A 38 -13.97 -4.61 -25.92
CA PHE A 38 -13.99 -3.71 -27.08
C PHE A 38 -13.24 -4.29 -28.28
N ALA A 39 -12.20 -5.10 -28.03
CA ALA A 39 -11.49 -5.87 -29.05
C ALA A 39 -12.25 -7.14 -29.51
N GLY A 40 -13.50 -7.33 -29.07
CA GLY A 40 -14.36 -8.45 -29.46
C GLY A 40 -14.01 -9.80 -28.83
N ARG A 41 -13.10 -9.84 -27.85
CA ARG A 41 -12.73 -11.08 -27.18
C ARG A 41 -13.82 -11.51 -26.21
N ARG A 42 -14.10 -12.81 -26.17
CA ARG A 42 -15.10 -13.43 -25.27
C ARG A 42 -14.46 -14.09 -24.04
N SER A 43 -13.16 -14.38 -24.11
CA SER A 43 -12.37 -14.92 -23.01
C SER A 43 -10.91 -14.45 -23.14
N TRP A 44 -10.23 -14.37 -22.00
CA TRP A 44 -8.80 -14.05 -21.90
C TRP A 44 -8.26 -14.63 -20.59
N LEU A 45 -6.94 -14.82 -20.53
CA LEU A 45 -6.27 -15.16 -19.29
C LEU A 45 -6.36 -13.99 -18.30
N THR A 46 -6.71 -14.27 -17.05
CA THR A 46 -6.75 -13.25 -16.00
C THR A 46 -5.35 -12.67 -15.80
N PRO A 47 -5.16 -11.35 -16.00
CA PRO A 47 -3.84 -10.74 -15.83
C PRO A 47 -3.43 -10.76 -14.37
N ARG A 48 -2.13 -10.92 -14.09
CA ARG A 48 -1.61 -10.87 -12.72
C ARG A 48 -1.45 -9.42 -12.26
N ILE A 49 -2.56 -8.81 -11.83
CA ILE A 49 -2.60 -7.46 -11.26
C ILE A 49 -2.98 -7.58 -9.78
N VAL A 50 -2.05 -7.22 -8.89
CA VAL A 50 -2.14 -7.51 -7.45
C VAL A 50 -1.71 -6.30 -6.63
N PHE A 51 -2.24 -6.19 -5.41
CA PHE A 51 -1.79 -5.17 -4.47
C PHE A 51 -0.43 -5.56 -3.86
N TRP A 52 0.42 -4.57 -3.61
CA TRP A 52 1.77 -4.75 -3.05
C TRP A 52 1.84 -5.72 -1.86
N SER A 53 1.04 -5.50 -0.81
CA SER A 53 1.09 -6.35 0.38
C SER A 53 0.62 -7.77 0.09
N ASP A 54 -0.36 -7.93 -0.80
CA ASP A 54 -0.88 -9.24 -1.19
C ASP A 54 0.18 -10.00 -2.01
N TRP A 55 0.85 -9.31 -2.94
CA TRP A 55 1.96 -9.87 -3.72
C TRP A 55 3.12 -10.34 -2.84
N LEU A 56 3.49 -9.55 -1.83
CA LEU A 56 4.53 -9.92 -0.88
C LEU A 56 4.16 -11.17 -0.06
N ALA A 57 2.93 -11.22 0.46
CA ALA A 57 2.45 -12.35 1.25
C ALA A 57 2.39 -13.63 0.40
N GLU A 58 1.84 -13.55 -0.81
CA GLU A 58 1.85 -14.66 -1.78
C GLU A 58 3.28 -15.11 -2.12
N THR A 59 4.22 -14.16 -2.27
CA THR A 59 5.61 -14.50 -2.59
C THR A 59 6.23 -15.31 -1.48
N LEU A 60 6.01 -14.92 -0.22
CA LEU A 60 6.49 -15.67 0.94
C LEU A 60 5.81 -17.04 1.08
N ASP A 61 4.49 -17.11 0.89
CA ASP A 61 3.74 -18.38 1.00
C ASP A 61 4.19 -19.44 -0.01
N ASN A 62 4.69 -18.99 -1.17
CA ASN A 62 5.21 -19.84 -2.25
C ASN A 62 6.71 -20.17 -2.13
N ALA A 63 7.42 -19.58 -1.16
CA ALA A 63 8.82 -19.91 -0.91
C ALA A 63 8.93 -21.25 -0.18
N GLU A 64 10.05 -21.98 -0.38
CA GLU A 64 10.28 -23.27 0.26
C GLU A 64 10.29 -23.13 1.79
N ARG A 65 9.45 -23.89 2.48
CA ARG A 65 9.03 -23.62 3.87
C ARG A 65 9.96 -24.14 4.96
N ASP A 66 10.99 -24.90 4.63
CA ASP A 66 11.72 -25.68 5.64
C ASP A 66 12.47 -24.81 6.67
N SER A 67 12.58 -23.49 6.44
CA SER A 67 13.21 -22.55 7.38
C SER A 67 12.72 -21.10 7.27
N LEU A 68 11.43 -20.87 6.97
CA LEU A 68 10.87 -19.51 6.86
C LEU A 68 10.05 -19.14 8.11
N PRO A 69 10.19 -17.91 8.64
CA PRO A 69 9.40 -17.43 9.75
C PRO A 69 7.94 -17.33 9.35
N ARG A 70 7.07 -17.47 10.34
CA ARG A 70 5.63 -17.42 10.14
C ARG A 70 5.16 -15.97 10.01
N LEU A 71 4.50 -15.65 8.90
CA LEU A 71 3.79 -14.38 8.76
C LEU A 71 2.54 -14.37 9.65
N ILE A 72 2.46 -13.44 10.59
CA ILE A 72 1.26 -13.21 11.39
C ILE A 72 0.26 -12.31 10.66
N ASP A 73 -1.02 -12.60 10.86
CA ASP A 73 -2.09 -11.82 10.26
C ASP A 73 -2.28 -10.46 10.98
N PRO A 74 -2.94 -9.48 10.33
CA PRO A 74 -3.13 -8.15 10.91
C PRO A 74 -3.90 -8.13 12.23
N ALA A 75 -4.80 -9.08 12.49
CA ALA A 75 -5.54 -9.15 13.75
C ALA A 75 -4.63 -9.65 14.88
N SER A 76 -3.86 -10.71 14.64
CA SER A 76 -2.84 -11.18 15.60
C SER A 76 -1.82 -10.10 15.93
N SER A 77 -1.32 -9.37 14.92
CA SER A 77 -0.44 -8.20 15.12
C SER A 77 -1.10 -7.14 16.02
N THR A 78 -2.41 -6.91 15.88
CA THR A 78 -3.15 -5.94 16.70
C THR A 78 -3.15 -6.34 18.17
N VAL A 79 -3.47 -7.61 18.46
CA VAL A 79 -3.52 -8.14 19.83
C VAL A 79 -2.15 -8.07 20.50
N LEU A 80 -1.09 -8.45 19.79
CA LEU A 80 0.27 -8.39 20.32
C LEU A 80 0.71 -6.94 20.61
N TRP A 81 0.35 -5.99 19.74
CA TRP A 81 0.62 -4.58 19.97
C TRP A 81 -0.16 -4.03 21.18
N GLU A 82 -1.43 -4.42 21.36
CA GLU A 82 -2.22 -4.05 22.54
C GLU A 82 -1.56 -4.56 23.83
N GLN A 83 -1.06 -5.80 23.82
CA GLN A 83 -0.31 -6.37 24.95
C GLN A 83 0.97 -5.58 25.25
N CYS A 84 1.72 -5.19 24.21
CA CYS A 84 2.95 -4.41 24.36
C CYS A 84 2.72 -2.98 24.86
N LEU A 85 1.59 -2.37 24.52
CA LEU A 85 1.20 -1.04 24.99
C LEU A 85 0.67 -1.07 26.43
N GLY A 86 0.03 -2.17 26.85
CA GLY A 86 -0.46 -2.42 28.22
C GLY A 86 -1.98 -2.22 28.38
N HIS A 87 -2.54 -2.74 29.47
CA HIS A 87 -3.98 -2.70 29.76
C HIS A 87 -4.46 -1.33 30.29
N THR A 88 -5.66 -0.90 29.87
CA THR A 88 -6.23 0.42 30.24
C THR A 88 -7.77 0.41 30.39
N SER A 89 -8.32 1.38 31.12
CA SER A 89 -9.76 1.54 31.42
C SER A 89 -10.60 2.05 30.21
N ARG A 90 -11.94 2.06 30.28
CA ARG A 90 -12.81 2.31 29.12
C ARG A 90 -12.65 3.67 28.41
N GLN A 91 -12.39 4.77 29.14
CA GLN A 91 -12.06 6.06 28.51
C GLN A 91 -10.65 6.04 27.90
N GLU A 92 -9.72 5.35 28.56
CA GLU A 92 -8.39 5.12 28.03
C GLU A 92 -8.41 4.16 26.82
N LEU A 93 -9.43 3.30 26.65
CA LEU A 93 -9.59 2.41 25.48
C LEU A 93 -9.88 3.18 24.18
N LEU A 94 -10.61 4.30 24.22
CA LEU A 94 -10.81 5.11 23.01
C LEU A 94 -9.51 5.81 22.61
N SER A 95 -8.73 6.26 23.60
CA SER A 95 -7.38 6.78 23.39
C SER A 95 -6.42 5.68 22.91
N ILE A 96 -6.50 4.47 23.47
CA ILE A 96 -5.60 3.36 23.13
C ILE A 96 -5.80 2.90 21.70
N ALA A 97 -7.04 2.90 21.17
CA ALA A 97 -7.28 2.54 19.78
C ALA A 97 -6.57 3.51 18.82
N ALA A 98 -6.60 4.81 19.12
CA ALA A 98 -5.87 5.82 18.36
C ALA A 98 -4.35 5.62 18.52
N VAL A 99 -3.85 5.45 19.74
CA VAL A 99 -2.43 5.18 20.01
C VAL A 99 -1.95 3.94 19.26
N LEU A 100 -2.68 2.83 19.38
CA LEU A 100 -2.38 1.55 18.74
C LEU A 100 -2.24 1.72 17.24
N ARG A 101 -3.18 2.44 16.62
CA ARG A 101 -3.11 2.78 15.19
C ARG A 101 -1.84 3.58 14.88
N HIS A 102 -1.52 4.61 15.66
CA HIS A 102 -0.32 5.42 15.44
C HIS A 102 0.98 4.63 15.66
N ALA A 103 1.04 3.78 16.68
CA ALA A 103 2.18 2.92 16.98
C ALA A 103 2.44 1.94 15.82
N ARG A 104 1.40 1.27 15.33
CA ARG A 104 1.51 0.37 14.16
C ARG A 104 1.90 1.12 12.89
N GLN A 105 1.38 2.33 12.68
CA GLN A 105 1.80 3.18 11.56
C GLN A 105 3.25 3.67 11.69
N ALA A 106 3.72 3.95 12.90
CA ALA A 106 5.12 4.30 13.16
C ALA A 106 6.02 3.09 12.89
N TRP A 107 5.64 1.90 13.37
CA TRP A 107 6.32 0.64 13.07
C TRP A 107 6.41 0.34 11.57
N GLN A 108 5.29 0.43 10.84
CA GLN A 108 5.30 0.29 9.38
C GLN A 108 6.25 1.29 8.72
N ARG A 109 6.21 2.57 9.15
CA ARG A 109 7.11 3.60 8.62
C ARG A 109 8.57 3.30 8.94
N MET A 110 8.90 2.80 10.12
CA MET A 110 10.26 2.40 10.46
C MET A 110 10.77 1.36 9.46
N HIS A 111 9.99 0.33 9.18
CA HIS A 111 10.39 -0.71 8.22
C HIS A 111 10.41 -0.20 6.77
N ASP A 112 9.39 0.53 6.33
CA ASP A 112 9.34 1.12 4.98
C ASP A 112 10.57 1.99 4.68
N TRP A 113 11.01 2.75 5.69
CA TRP A 113 12.16 3.66 5.62
C TRP A 113 13.48 3.04 6.09
N GLN A 114 13.48 1.75 6.44
CA GLN A 114 14.66 1.03 6.93
C GLN A 114 15.36 1.74 8.11
N LEU A 115 14.58 2.28 9.04
CA LEU A 115 15.08 2.94 10.24
C LEU A 115 15.45 1.90 11.31
N PRO A 116 16.72 1.82 11.74
CA PRO A 116 17.12 0.92 12.83
C PRO A 116 16.45 1.32 14.14
N MET A 117 16.08 0.34 14.97
CA MET A 117 15.44 0.58 16.26
C MET A 117 16.31 1.45 17.17
N GLU A 118 17.63 1.25 17.12
CA GLU A 118 18.60 1.99 17.92
C GLU A 118 18.62 3.48 17.56
N ALA A 119 18.49 3.79 16.28
CA ALA A 119 18.43 5.18 15.81
C ALA A 119 17.13 5.86 16.25
N VAL A 120 16.00 5.14 16.18
CA VAL A 120 14.71 5.65 16.67
C VAL A 120 14.73 5.86 18.18
N ALA A 121 15.27 4.89 18.94
CA ALA A 121 15.44 4.99 20.38
C ALA A 121 16.32 6.19 20.79
N ALA A 122 17.44 6.41 20.10
CA ALA A 122 18.33 7.54 20.35
C ALA A 122 17.69 8.91 20.03
N SER A 123 16.71 8.94 19.13
CA SER A 123 16.00 10.16 18.73
C SER A 123 14.78 10.49 19.59
N ALA A 124 14.38 9.61 20.51
CA ALA A 124 13.22 9.81 21.35
C ALA A 124 13.46 10.92 22.38
N ILE A 125 12.53 11.88 22.45
CA ILE A 125 12.58 13.05 23.34
C ILE A 125 11.35 13.04 24.24
N SER A 126 10.17 12.88 23.65
CA SER A 126 8.90 12.96 24.39
C SER A 126 8.58 11.66 25.13
N ARG A 127 7.70 11.74 26.13
CA ARG A 127 7.20 10.57 26.86
C ARG A 127 6.57 9.53 25.91
N ASP A 128 5.83 10.00 24.91
CA ASP A 128 5.12 9.13 23.96
C ASP A 128 6.09 8.43 23.01
N GLU A 129 7.16 9.11 22.59
CA GLU A 129 8.23 8.50 21.78
C GLU A 129 8.97 7.41 22.56
N HIS A 130 9.34 7.67 23.81
CA HIS A 130 9.96 6.66 24.67
C HIS A 130 9.02 5.47 24.92
N TRP A 131 7.73 5.75 25.07
CA TRP A 131 6.73 4.70 25.24
C TRP A 131 6.57 3.84 23.98
N PHE A 132 6.55 4.46 22.80
CA PHE A 132 6.55 3.77 21.52
C PHE A 132 7.80 2.89 21.37
N VAL A 133 9.00 3.42 21.64
CA VAL A 133 10.27 2.67 21.54
C VAL A 133 10.22 1.42 22.43
N ARG A 134 9.74 1.56 23.67
CA ARG A 134 9.59 0.43 24.60
C ARG A 134 8.60 -0.62 24.06
N ALA A 135 7.43 -0.19 23.59
CA ALA A 135 6.41 -1.09 23.06
C ALA A 135 6.88 -1.78 21.76
N ALA A 136 7.54 -1.05 20.87
CA ALA A 136 8.10 -1.57 19.63
C ALA A 136 9.23 -2.57 19.86
N SER A 137 10.07 -2.33 20.88
CA SER A 137 11.11 -3.27 21.29
C SER A 137 10.49 -4.57 21.82
N ALA A 138 9.53 -4.46 22.74
CA ALA A 138 8.81 -5.63 23.25
C ALA A 138 8.09 -6.41 22.15
N TYR A 139 7.47 -5.71 21.19
CA TYR A 139 6.82 -6.34 20.04
C TYR A 139 7.83 -7.08 19.15
N SER A 140 8.98 -6.45 18.85
CA SER A 140 10.07 -7.07 18.10
C SER A 140 10.60 -8.34 18.78
N ASP A 141 10.75 -8.31 20.11
CA ASP A 141 11.23 -9.46 20.88
C ASP A 141 10.22 -10.61 20.89
N LEU A 142 8.92 -10.31 20.99
CA LEU A 142 7.86 -11.33 20.84
C LEU A 142 7.88 -11.99 19.46
N LEU A 143 8.01 -11.20 18.41
CA LEU A 143 8.10 -11.74 17.04
C LEU A 143 9.32 -12.65 16.88
N LYS A 144 10.48 -12.25 17.40
CA LYS A 144 11.70 -13.06 17.32
C LYS A 144 11.62 -14.35 18.14
N ALA A 145 10.98 -14.33 19.29
CA ALA A 145 10.90 -15.49 20.18
C ALA A 145 10.18 -16.68 19.53
N ASP A 146 9.15 -16.41 18.74
CA ASP A 146 8.32 -17.42 18.08
C ASP A 146 8.63 -17.58 16.57
N ASP A 147 9.73 -16.99 16.08
CA ASP A 147 10.13 -16.94 14.67
C ASP A 147 9.00 -16.41 13.76
N TRP A 148 8.40 -15.30 14.18
CA TRP A 148 7.34 -14.60 13.47
C TRP A 148 7.86 -13.35 12.79
N ILE A 149 7.18 -13.01 11.69
CA ILE A 149 7.29 -11.70 11.05
C ILE A 149 5.91 -11.12 10.85
N ASP A 150 5.82 -9.79 10.82
CA ASP A 150 4.59 -9.11 10.46
C ASP A 150 4.63 -8.52 9.04
N HIS A 151 3.53 -7.87 8.64
CA HIS A 151 3.42 -7.27 7.31
C HIS A 151 4.37 -6.08 7.09
N ALA A 152 4.84 -5.43 8.16
CA ALA A 152 5.78 -4.31 8.05
C ALA A 152 7.18 -4.81 7.67
N GLN A 153 7.59 -5.95 8.21
CA GLN A 153 8.90 -6.57 7.95
C GLN A 153 8.96 -7.29 6.59
N LEU A 154 7.81 -7.63 6.02
CA LEU A 154 7.68 -8.54 4.88
C LEU A 154 8.47 -8.10 3.64
N ALA A 155 8.55 -6.80 3.34
CA ALA A 155 9.30 -6.31 2.19
C ALA A 155 10.82 -6.53 2.34
N ALA A 156 11.36 -6.27 3.53
CA ALA A 156 12.77 -6.51 3.83
C ALA A 156 13.06 -8.01 3.84
N TYR A 157 12.18 -8.79 4.46
CA TYR A 157 12.32 -10.24 4.51
C TYR A 157 12.29 -10.88 3.11
N ALA A 158 11.34 -10.47 2.25
CA ALA A 158 11.28 -10.92 0.85
C ALA A 158 12.58 -10.62 0.08
N ALA A 159 13.24 -9.50 0.40
CA ALA A 159 14.50 -9.11 -0.20
C ALA A 159 15.65 -10.04 0.25
N GLU A 160 15.63 -10.52 1.49
CA GLU A 160 16.62 -11.46 2.02
C GLU A 160 16.47 -12.86 1.42
N ILE A 161 15.25 -13.40 1.36
CA ILE A 161 15.01 -14.76 0.84
C ILE A 161 15.21 -14.87 -0.69
N LEU A 162 15.08 -13.76 -1.43
CA LEU A 162 15.50 -13.70 -2.84
C LEU A 162 17.00 -13.98 -3.00
N ASP A 163 17.84 -13.41 -2.13
CA ASP A 163 19.29 -13.61 -2.20
C ASP A 163 19.69 -15.02 -1.79
N ALA A 164 18.91 -15.66 -0.92
CA ALA A 164 19.07 -17.07 -0.58
C ALA A 164 18.56 -18.04 -1.69
N ALA A 165 18.13 -17.53 -2.85
CA ALA A 165 17.57 -18.29 -3.97
C ALA A 165 16.35 -19.16 -3.61
N CYS A 166 15.66 -18.83 -2.52
CA CYS A 166 14.44 -19.53 -2.06
C CYS A 166 13.18 -19.08 -2.80
N LEU A 167 13.34 -18.25 -3.83
CA LEU A 167 12.28 -17.66 -4.63
C LEU A 167 12.68 -17.72 -6.11
N ALA A 168 11.75 -18.17 -6.96
CA ALA A 168 11.88 -18.10 -8.41
C ALA A 168 11.11 -16.86 -8.92
N PRO A 169 11.79 -15.73 -9.16
CA PRO A 169 11.06 -14.52 -9.48
C PRO A 169 10.59 -14.55 -10.94
N GLY A 170 9.37 -14.05 -11.19
CA GLY A 170 8.82 -13.96 -12.56
C GLY A 170 9.63 -13.04 -13.47
N GLY A 171 9.50 -13.17 -14.78
CA GLY A 171 10.39 -12.47 -15.74
C GLY A 171 10.23 -10.93 -15.84
N ARG A 172 9.11 -10.37 -15.41
CA ARG A 172 8.85 -8.91 -15.49
C ARG A 172 7.87 -8.45 -14.41
N LEU A 173 8.18 -7.34 -13.76
CA LEU A 173 7.35 -6.68 -12.75
C LEU A 173 7.15 -5.21 -13.09
N VAL A 174 5.89 -4.75 -13.09
CA VAL A 174 5.55 -3.34 -13.27
C VAL A 174 4.88 -2.81 -12.03
N HIS A 175 5.45 -1.80 -11.38
CA HIS A 175 4.85 -1.18 -10.20
C HIS A 175 4.06 0.07 -10.56
N ALA A 176 2.82 0.21 -10.06
CA ALA A 176 1.87 1.25 -10.45
C ALA A 176 1.21 1.95 -9.27
N GLY A 177 1.04 3.27 -9.38
CA GLY A 177 0.30 4.08 -8.40
C GLY A 177 1.05 4.42 -7.11
N PHE A 178 2.36 4.14 -7.04
CA PHE A 178 3.19 4.59 -5.93
C PHE A 178 3.49 6.09 -6.09
N ASP A 179 3.15 6.88 -5.08
CA ASP A 179 3.49 8.31 -5.04
C ASP A 179 5.01 8.50 -4.93
N ARG A 180 5.62 7.70 -4.06
CA ARG A 180 7.06 7.54 -3.88
C ARG A 180 7.34 6.06 -3.57
N VAL A 181 8.43 5.55 -4.11
CA VAL A 181 8.96 4.23 -3.75
C VAL A 181 9.70 4.37 -2.42
N THR A 182 9.34 3.57 -1.42
CA THR A 182 10.02 3.57 -0.12
C THR A 182 11.39 2.90 -0.23
N PRO A 183 12.35 3.19 0.67
CA PRO A 183 13.64 2.49 0.69
C PRO A 183 13.52 0.95 0.69
N ALA A 184 12.60 0.39 1.50
CA ALA A 184 12.35 -1.05 1.52
C ALA A 184 11.87 -1.60 0.17
N GLN A 185 10.92 -0.91 -0.48
CA GLN A 185 10.44 -1.27 -1.82
C GLN A 185 11.57 -1.17 -2.86
N GLY A 186 12.36 -0.10 -2.82
CA GLY A 186 13.49 0.12 -3.73
C GLY A 186 14.53 -0.98 -3.60
N CYS A 187 14.90 -1.35 -2.38
CA CYS A 187 15.82 -2.45 -2.11
C CYS A 187 15.31 -3.78 -2.71
N LEU A 188 14.03 -4.10 -2.53
CA LEU A 188 13.43 -5.30 -3.10
C LEU A 188 13.43 -5.27 -4.64
N PHE A 189 13.06 -4.14 -5.24
CA PHE A 189 13.10 -3.97 -6.70
C PHE A 189 14.50 -4.10 -7.28
N GLU A 190 15.51 -3.56 -6.61
CA GLU A 190 16.91 -3.73 -7.02
C GLU A 190 17.35 -5.20 -6.95
N ARG A 191 17.02 -5.91 -5.86
CA ARG A 191 17.35 -7.34 -5.74
C ARG A 191 16.67 -8.18 -6.80
N LEU A 192 15.37 -7.97 -7.03
CA LEU A 192 14.66 -8.60 -8.15
C LEU A 192 15.38 -8.36 -9.49
N THR A 193 15.85 -7.13 -9.71
CA THR A 193 16.59 -6.79 -10.94
C THR A 193 17.92 -7.54 -11.04
N ARG A 194 18.66 -7.70 -9.93
CA ARG A 194 19.90 -8.50 -9.89
C ARG A 194 19.64 -9.99 -10.18
N HIS A 195 18.48 -10.50 -9.77
CA HIS A 195 18.03 -11.86 -10.07
C HIS A 195 17.31 -12.00 -11.44
N GLY A 196 17.47 -11.02 -12.33
CA GLY A 196 17.02 -11.11 -13.73
C GLY A 196 15.59 -10.66 -14.01
N VAL A 197 14.86 -10.15 -13.01
CA VAL A 197 13.52 -9.58 -13.22
C VAL A 197 13.62 -8.20 -13.86
N LYS A 198 12.88 -7.98 -14.94
CA LYS A 198 12.74 -6.63 -15.48
C LYS A 198 11.73 -5.83 -14.64
N VAL A 199 12.21 -5.01 -13.71
CA VAL A 199 11.37 -4.12 -12.90
C VAL A 199 11.22 -2.76 -13.59
N ALA A 200 9.99 -2.27 -13.72
CA ALA A 200 9.71 -0.96 -14.30
C ALA A 200 8.57 -0.22 -13.58
N ALA A 201 8.64 1.11 -13.54
CA ALA A 201 7.54 1.93 -13.10
C ALA A 201 6.49 2.06 -14.21
N ALA A 202 5.21 1.94 -13.87
CA ALA A 202 4.13 2.28 -14.78
C ALA A 202 4.24 3.76 -15.19
N PRO A 203 4.13 4.08 -16.50
CA PRO A 203 4.15 5.47 -16.95
C PRO A 203 3.08 6.31 -16.26
N ARG A 204 3.48 7.45 -15.70
CA ARG A 204 2.51 8.43 -15.20
C ARG A 204 1.84 9.11 -16.39
N SER A 205 0.52 8.98 -16.50
CA SER A 205 -0.22 9.70 -17.54
C SER A 205 -0.10 11.19 -17.30
N LYS A 206 0.58 11.92 -18.19
CA LYS A 206 0.56 13.39 -18.19
C LYS A 206 -0.84 13.83 -18.64
N ARG A 207 -1.75 14.03 -17.70
CA ARG A 207 -3.07 14.59 -18.01
C ARG A 207 -2.93 16.11 -18.11
N SER A 208 -3.05 16.62 -19.34
CA SER A 208 -3.38 18.02 -19.54
C SER A 208 -4.86 18.20 -19.24
N GLY A 209 -5.20 19.22 -18.45
CA GLY A 209 -6.57 19.52 -18.07
C GLY A 209 -6.69 20.97 -17.64
N ILE A 210 -7.88 21.52 -17.80
CA ILE A 210 -8.20 22.86 -17.30
C ILE A 210 -8.24 22.78 -15.78
N ARG A 211 -7.33 23.51 -15.12
CA ARG A 211 -7.33 23.68 -13.68
C ARG A 211 -8.02 25.01 -13.35
N ARG A 212 -8.94 24.97 -12.39
CA ARG A 212 -9.59 26.17 -11.85
C ARG A 212 -9.40 26.17 -10.34
N HIS A 213 -9.10 27.35 -9.81
CA HIS A 213 -9.05 27.60 -8.38
C HIS A 213 -10.18 28.58 -8.05
N CYS A 214 -10.99 28.25 -7.06
CA CYS A 214 -12.14 29.03 -6.63
C CYS A 214 -12.09 29.19 -5.12
N SER A 215 -12.32 30.41 -4.63
CA SER A 215 -12.42 30.70 -3.20
C SER A 215 -13.87 31.00 -2.85
N TYR A 216 -14.30 30.56 -1.67
CA TYR A 216 -15.64 30.76 -1.15
C TYR A 216 -15.56 31.37 0.25
N LYS A 217 -16.65 32.03 0.67
CA LYS A 217 -16.70 32.73 1.97
C LYS A 217 -16.66 31.80 3.19
N ASP A 218 -17.18 30.58 3.05
CA ASP A 218 -17.33 29.58 4.11
C ASP A 218 -17.35 28.17 3.49
N HIS A 219 -17.12 27.14 4.32
CA HIS A 219 -17.15 25.72 3.92
C HIS A 219 -18.50 25.35 3.28
N ASP A 220 -19.58 25.86 3.86
CA ASP A 220 -20.94 25.61 3.42
C ASP A 220 -21.19 26.04 1.95
N SER A 221 -20.65 27.20 1.56
CA SER A 221 -20.71 27.73 0.19
C SER A 221 -19.79 26.95 -0.75
N GLN A 222 -18.64 26.51 -0.26
CA GLN A 222 -17.73 25.64 -1.02
C GLN A 222 -18.41 24.32 -1.38
N TRP A 223 -19.11 23.69 -0.43
CA TRP A 223 -19.83 22.43 -0.64
C TRP A 223 -20.98 22.57 -1.64
N ARG A 224 -21.81 23.62 -1.49
CA ARG A 224 -22.89 23.90 -2.44
C ARG A 224 -22.34 24.11 -3.85
N ALA A 225 -21.25 24.87 -3.99
CA ALA A 225 -20.62 25.11 -5.28
C ALA A 225 -20.01 23.85 -5.91
N ALA A 226 -19.40 22.97 -5.11
CA ALA A 226 -18.91 21.67 -5.60
C ALA A 226 -20.06 20.78 -6.10
N GLY A 227 -21.19 20.76 -5.38
CA GLY A 227 -22.40 20.04 -5.78
C GLY A 227 -23.02 20.60 -7.06
N ASP A 228 -23.17 21.92 -7.15
CA ASP A 228 -23.69 22.60 -8.34
C ASP A 228 -22.80 22.36 -9.57
N TRP A 229 -21.48 22.41 -9.40
CA TRP A 229 -20.52 22.09 -10.45
C TRP A 229 -20.67 20.64 -10.93
N ALA A 230 -20.75 19.67 -10.00
CA ALA A 230 -20.95 18.27 -10.35
C ALA A 230 -22.27 18.05 -11.09
N ARG A 231 -23.36 18.69 -10.63
CA ARG A 231 -24.66 18.66 -11.29
C ARG A 231 -24.59 19.19 -12.71
N GLN A 232 -23.97 20.36 -12.92
CA GLN A 232 -23.83 20.96 -14.25
C GLN A 232 -23.11 20.04 -15.23
N LEU A 233 -22.02 19.40 -14.79
CA LEU A 233 -21.28 18.43 -15.62
C LEU A 233 -22.13 17.22 -16.01
N LEU A 234 -22.89 16.67 -15.07
CA LEU A 234 -23.76 15.52 -15.31
C LEU A 234 -24.97 15.86 -16.18
N GLN A 235 -25.52 17.08 -16.07
CA GLN A 235 -26.59 17.56 -16.94
C GLN A 235 -26.12 17.73 -18.39
N GLN A 236 -24.89 18.19 -18.60
CA GLN A 236 -24.29 18.32 -19.94
C GLN A 236 -23.90 16.96 -20.53
N ASN A 237 -23.42 16.04 -19.70
CA ASN A 237 -23.05 14.70 -20.11
C ASN A 237 -23.41 13.69 -19.00
N PRO A 238 -24.54 12.98 -19.13
CA PRO A 238 -24.95 11.98 -18.14
C PRO A 238 -23.96 10.82 -17.96
N ALA A 239 -23.07 10.58 -18.93
CA ALA A 239 -22.01 9.58 -18.84
C ALA A 239 -20.70 10.13 -18.22
N ALA A 240 -20.66 11.42 -17.83
CA ALA A 240 -19.51 12.01 -17.18
C ALA A 240 -19.25 11.34 -15.82
N ARG A 241 -17.97 11.13 -15.50
CA ARG A 241 -17.53 10.61 -14.22
C ARG A 241 -16.97 11.77 -13.40
N VAL A 242 -17.73 12.17 -12.39
CA VAL A 242 -17.33 13.23 -11.45
C VAL A 242 -16.90 12.60 -10.14
N SER A 243 -15.87 13.16 -9.52
CA SER A 243 -15.44 12.77 -8.16
C SER A 243 -15.14 14.04 -7.38
N VAL A 244 -15.73 14.15 -6.20
CA VAL A 244 -15.46 15.21 -5.23
C VAL A 244 -14.61 14.59 -4.14
N LEU A 245 -13.43 15.15 -3.90
CA LEU A 245 -12.48 14.67 -2.90
C LEU A 245 -12.50 15.63 -1.72
N VAL A 246 -12.82 15.09 -0.54
CA VAL A 246 -12.83 15.81 0.72
C VAL A 246 -11.70 15.24 1.57
N PRO A 247 -10.67 16.01 1.90
CA PRO A 247 -9.72 15.58 2.91
C PRO A 247 -10.44 15.43 4.26
N ASP A 248 -10.08 14.40 5.02
CA ASP A 248 -10.51 14.21 6.42
C ASP A 248 -12.02 14.11 6.67
N LEU A 249 -12.80 13.57 5.73
CA LEU A 249 -14.26 13.39 5.85
C LEU A 249 -14.70 12.63 7.13
N GLU A 250 -13.83 11.78 7.69
CA GLU A 250 -14.10 11.03 8.93
C GLU A 250 -14.00 11.88 10.21
N SER A 251 -13.39 13.07 10.15
CA SER A 251 -13.23 13.94 11.33
C SER A 251 -14.46 14.82 11.62
N ASP A 252 -15.34 14.98 10.63
CA ASP A 252 -16.51 15.88 10.67
C ASP A 252 -17.86 15.11 10.79
N ALA A 253 -17.82 13.80 11.04
CA ALA A 253 -19.00 12.93 11.14
C ALA A 253 -19.47 12.67 12.58
#